data_AF-A0A7Y6YCD0-F1
#
_entry.id   AF-A0A7Y6YCD0-F1
#
_cell.length_a   1.000
_cell.length_b   1.000
_cell.length_c   1.000
_cell.angle_alpha   90.00
_cell.angle_beta   90.00
_cell.angle_gamma   90.00
#
_symmetry.space_group_name_H-M   'P 1'
#
loop_
_entity.id
_entity.type
_entity.pdbx_description
1 polymer ?
#
loop_
_entity_poly.entity_id
_entity_poly.type
_entity_poly.pdbx_seq_one_letter_code
_entity_poly.pdbx_strand_id
1 'polypeptide(L)' 'MQGKRVCRNHGGASCGAKTPEGKKRRDNARLVHGRETRALRDTRKHKLRELRELEAVMAEIGMI' A
#
# COMPACT_ATOMS: atom_id res chain seq x y z
N MET A 1 32.75 3.73 -16.69
CA MET A 1 31.79 4.40 -15.78
C MET A 1 32.41 4.42 -14.39
N GLN A 2 33.03 5.54 -14.00
CA GLN A 2 33.55 5.68 -12.63
C GLN A 2 32.42 6.17 -11.71
N GLY A 3 32.33 5.62 -10.49
CA GLY A 3 31.38 6.04 -9.46
C GLY A 3 29.92 5.57 -9.59
N LYS A 4 29.58 4.73 -10.59
CA LYS A 4 28.22 4.17 -10.74
C LYS A 4 28.20 2.67 -10.43
N ARG A 5 27.15 2.22 -9.73
CA ARG A 5 26.94 0.81 -9.36
C ARG A 5 26.66 -0.10 -10.56
N VAL A 6 25.99 0.43 -11.60
CA VAL A 6 25.61 -0.33 -12.81
C VAL A 6 25.92 0.45 -14.08
N CYS A 7 26.28 -0.26 -15.15
CA CYS A 7 26.55 0.38 -16.44
C CYS A 7 25.28 0.64 -17.25
N ARG A 8 25.36 1.47 -18.30
CA ARG A 8 24.20 1.84 -19.16
C ARG A 8 23.48 0.60 -19.70
N ASN A 9 24.23 -0.37 -20.20
CA ASN A 9 23.70 -1.60 -20.81
C ASN A 9 23.20 -2.60 -19.75
N HIS A 10 23.69 -2.50 -18.52
CA HIS A 10 23.31 -3.36 -17.40
C HIS A 10 22.39 -2.61 -16.43
N GLY A 11 21.37 -1.94 -16.96
CA GLY A 11 20.29 -1.35 -16.15
C GLY A 11 20.41 0.15 -15.86
N GLY A 12 21.54 0.79 -16.16
CA GLY A 12 21.68 2.25 -16.00
C GLY A 12 20.77 3.07 -16.93
N ALA A 13 20.23 2.46 -17.99
CA ALA A 13 19.22 3.06 -18.86
C ALA A 13 17.76 2.70 -18.49
N SER A 14 17.54 1.84 -17.49
CA SER A 14 16.19 1.46 -17.06
C SER A 14 15.55 2.60 -16.26
N CYS A 15 14.42 3.12 -16.74
CA CYS A 15 13.70 4.23 -16.10
C CYS A 15 12.32 3.81 -15.54
N GLY A 16 12.06 2.51 -15.40
CA GLY A 16 10.74 1.99 -15.06
C GLY A 16 9.68 2.24 -16.14
N ALA A 17 8.41 2.08 -15.77
CA ALA A 17 7.28 2.20 -16.69
C ALA A 17 7.01 3.67 -17.09
N LYS A 18 7.12 3.97 -18.39
CA LYS A 18 6.85 5.32 -18.94
C LYS A 18 5.42 5.48 -19.47
N THR A 19 4.80 4.40 -19.93
CA THR A 19 3.46 4.45 -20.52
C THR A 19 2.36 4.48 -19.46
N PRO A 20 1.17 5.03 -19.77
CA PRO A 20 0.03 5.01 -18.86
C PRO A 20 -0.36 3.59 -18.42
N GLU A 21 -0.33 2.62 -19.33
CA GLU A 21 -0.66 1.21 -19.06
C GLU A 21 0.38 0.58 -18.12
N GLY A 22 1.66 0.89 -18.35
CA GLY A 22 2.75 0.41 -17.51
C GLY A 22 2.68 0.99 -16.09
N LYS A 23 2.29 2.27 -15.96
CA LYS A 23 2.04 2.91 -14.66
C LYS A 23 0.85 2.25 -13.95
N LYS A 24 -0.28 2.04 -14.64
CA LYS A 24 -1.45 1.33 -14.10
C LYS A 24 -1.09 -0.08 -13.62
N ARG A 25 -0.30 -0.83 -14.40
CA ARG A 25 0.15 -2.18 -14.01
C ARG A 25 1.02 -2.16 -12.75
N ARG A 26 1.97 -1.22 -12.66
CA ARG A 26 2.79 -1.01 -11.45
C ARG A 26 1.92 -0.65 -10.26
N ASP A 27 0.98 0.27 -10.44
CA ASP A 27 0.12 0.76 -9.36
C ASP A 27 -0.79 -0.36 -8.85
N ASN A 28 -1.34 -1.18 -9.75
CA ASN A 28 -2.09 -2.39 -9.43
C ASN A 28 -1.25 -3.42 -8.65
N ALA A 29 0.00 -3.65 -9.07
CA ALA A 29 0.91 -4.54 -8.34
C ALA A 29 1.24 -3.98 -6.94
N ARG A 30 1.32 -2.66 -6.78
CA ARG A 30 1.55 -1.96 -5.51
C ARG A 30 0.31 -1.92 -4.62
N LEU A 31 -0.82 -2.47 -5.05
CA LEU A 31 -2.01 -2.61 -4.20
C LEU A 31 -1.86 -3.71 -3.17
N VAL A 32 -0.88 -4.61 -3.32
CA VAL A 32 -0.62 -5.74 -2.43
C VAL A 32 0.64 -5.47 -1.59
N HIS A 33 0.50 -5.47 -0.27
CA HIS A 33 1.58 -5.42 0.71
C HIS A 33 1.50 -6.67 1.61
N GLY A 34 2.36 -7.67 1.37
CA GLY A 34 2.26 -8.96 2.03
C GLY A 34 0.93 -9.66 1.69
N ARG A 35 0.11 -9.94 2.71
CA ARG A 35 -1.27 -10.48 2.56
C ARG A 35 -2.34 -9.37 2.55
N GLU A 36 -1.95 -8.10 2.68
CA GLU A 36 -2.87 -6.97 2.70
C GLU A 36 -3.04 -6.41 1.29
N THR A 37 -4.28 -6.14 0.88
CA THR A 37 -4.57 -5.34 -0.31
C THR A 37 -5.12 -3.99 0.10
N ARG A 38 -5.04 -2.97 -0.76
CA ARG A 38 -5.68 -1.66 -0.47
C ARG A 38 -7.17 -1.79 -0.17
N ALA A 39 -7.89 -2.60 -0.94
CA ALA A 39 -9.30 -2.87 -0.69
C ALA A 39 -9.53 -3.50 0.70
N LEU A 40 -8.73 -4.49 1.08
CA LEU A 40 -8.80 -5.09 2.42
C LEU A 40 -8.45 -4.09 3.52
N ARG A 41 -7.49 -3.18 3.27
CA ARG A 41 -7.10 -2.13 4.22
C ARG A 41 -8.22 -1.14 4.47
N ASP A 42 -8.94 -0.74 3.42
CA ASP A 42 -10.09 0.16 3.54
C ASP A 42 -11.22 -0.52 4.33
N THR A 43 -11.57 -1.78 3.99
CA THR A 43 -12.56 -2.56 4.75
C THR A 43 -12.18 -2.69 6.22
N ARG A 44 -10.92 -3.02 6.52
CA ARG A 44 -10.42 -3.14 7.90
C ARG A 44 -10.48 -1.80 8.63
N LYS A 45 -10.12 -0.70 7.98
CA LYS A 45 -10.22 0.65 8.55
C LYS A 45 -11.65 0.99 8.95
N HIS A 46 -12.63 0.68 8.10
CA HIS A 46 -14.04 0.89 8.42
C HIS A 46 -14.48 0.04 9.62
N LYS A 47 -14.14 -1.25 9.65
CA LYS A 47 -14.49 -2.14 10.77
C LYS A 47 -13.82 -1.75 12.08
N LEU A 48 -12.56 -1.33 12.06
CA LEU A 48 -11.88 -0.82 13.25
C LEU A 48 -12.50 0.49 13.77
N ARG A 49 -13.05 1.33 12.88
CA ARG A 49 -13.78 2.53 13.30
C ARG A 49 -15.10 2.15 13.99
N GLU A 50 -15.88 1.24 13.40
CA GLU A 50 -17.10 0.72 14.01
C GLU A 50 -16.82 0.09 15.40
N LEU A 51 -15.74 -0.68 15.52
CA LEU A 51 -15.34 -1.27 16.81
C LEU A 51 -15.00 -0.20 17.85
N ARG A 52 -14.28 0.87 17.48
CA ARG A 52 -13.97 1.97 18.40
C ARG A 52 -15.20 2.73 18.86
N GLU A 53 -16.17 2.91 17.97
CA GLU A 53 -17.45 3.54 18.31
C GLU A 53 -18.20 2.69 19.35
N LEU A 54 -18.20 1.35 19.19
CA LEU A 54 -18.76 0.43 20.17
C LEU A 54 -17.99 0.43 21.49
N GLU A 55 -16.66 0.42 21.44
CA GLU A 55 -15.79 0.50 22.64
C GLU A 55 -16.07 1.78 23.43
N ALA A 56 -16.28 2.92 22.75
CA ALA A 56 -16.62 4.18 23.41
C ALA A 56 -17.96 4.09 24.16
N VAL A 57 -18.98 3.47 23.55
CA VAL A 57 -20.27 3.24 24.22
C VAL A 57 -20.09 2.30 25.41
N MET A 58 -19.33 1.21 25.25
CA MET A 58 -19.07 0.25 26.35
C MET A 58 -18.37 0.91 27.54
N ALA A 59 -17.43 1.83 27.28
CA ALA A 59 -16.76 2.60 28.32
C ALA A 59 -17.73 3.57 29.04
N GLU A 60 -18.62 4.22 28.29
CA GLU A 60 -19.63 5.12 28.86
C GLU A 60 -20.60 4.40 29.81
N ILE A 61 -20.96 3.16 29.50
CA ILE A 61 -21.84 2.32 30.32
C ILE A 61 -21.09 1.48 31.37
N GLY A 62 -19.78 1.66 31.50
CA GLY A 62 -18.94 1.00 32.51
C GLY A 62 -18.75 -0.51 32.31
N MET A 63 -18.86 -0.99 31.07
CA MET A 63 -18.59 -2.40 30.73
C MET A 63 -17.10 -2.69 30.52
N ILE A 64 -16.31 -1.66 30.24
CA ILE A 64 -14.84 -1.65 30.18
C ILE A 64 -14.32 -0.34 30.77
#